data_AF-A0A8J8JXN1-F1
#
_entry.id   AF-A0A8J8JXN1-F1
#
_cell.length_a   1.000
_cell.length_b   1.000
_cell.length_c   1.000
_cell.angle_alpha   90.00
_cell.angle_beta   90.00
_cell.angle_gamma   90.00
#
_symmetry.space_group_name_H-M   'P 1'
#
loop_
_entity.id
_entity.type
_entity.pdbx_description
1 polymer ?
#
loop_
_entity_poly.entity_id
_entity_poly.type
_entity_poly.pdbx_seq_one_letter_code
_entity_poly.pdbx_strand_id
1 'polypeptide(L)'
;MTSDIYKNWKEFIFATLTKNNQFGLDKSFRKGDTDIEIYRQLIGDTETTFQVGYLSDDRLIYLHTFNDKTPGLNKNQIEYFNEHDFNSNESYGRPGLKFTKQNQEGVLTELHEGLDGQEVIFYKNGVLSHSKLSILYDNETSNSFSHTYHFEKVTIWARLKNMFNKQMNNYETKEFDLKQIFGGLK
;
A
#
# COMPACT_ATOMS: atom_id res chain seq x y z
N MET A 1 16.03 -23.71 -0.43
CA MET A 1 17.44 -23.37 -0.70
C MET A 1 17.54 -22.79 -2.09
N THR A 2 17.57 -21.46 -2.23
CA THR A 2 17.90 -20.74 -3.49
C THR A 2 18.28 -19.30 -3.13
N SER A 3 19.48 -19.06 -2.60
CA SER A 3 19.95 -17.68 -2.32
C SER A 3 20.64 -17.01 -3.51
N ASP A 4 20.80 -17.70 -4.65
CA ASP A 4 21.77 -17.28 -5.69
C ASP A 4 21.13 -17.00 -7.07
N ILE A 5 19.81 -16.86 -7.18
CA ILE A 5 19.16 -16.68 -8.51
C ILE A 5 19.09 -15.22 -8.96
N TYR A 6 18.94 -14.28 -8.02
CA TYR A 6 18.70 -12.86 -8.32
C TYR A 6 19.89 -12.01 -7.89
N LYS A 7 20.24 -11.00 -8.69
CA LYS A 7 21.40 -10.13 -8.42
C LYS A 7 21.06 -8.86 -7.64
N ASN A 8 19.82 -8.38 -7.76
CA ASN A 8 19.36 -7.15 -7.14
C ASN A 8 17.83 -7.15 -6.93
N TRP A 9 17.33 -6.09 -6.30
CA TRP A 9 15.90 -5.92 -6.03
C TRP A 9 15.03 -5.89 -7.29
N LYS A 10 15.48 -5.28 -8.39
CA LYS A 10 14.68 -5.21 -9.63
C LYS A 10 14.43 -6.61 -10.19
N GLU A 11 15.48 -7.44 -10.31
CA GLU A 11 15.35 -8.82 -10.76
C GLU A 11 14.44 -9.64 -9.83
N PHE A 12 14.63 -9.51 -8.51
CA PHE A 12 13.85 -10.23 -7.51
C PHE A 12 12.36 -9.85 -7.54
N ILE A 13 12.05 -8.56 -7.54
CA ILE A 13 10.66 -8.06 -7.53
C ILE A 13 9.96 -8.38 -8.85
N PHE A 14 10.63 -8.16 -9.99
CA PHE A 14 10.08 -8.52 -11.29
C PHE A 14 9.69 -9.99 -11.32
N ALA A 15 10.62 -10.90 -10.99
CA ALA A 15 10.36 -12.33 -11.01
C ALA A 15 9.27 -12.75 -10.02
N THR A 16 9.22 -12.12 -8.85
CA THR A 16 8.22 -12.40 -7.80
C THR A 16 6.81 -11.98 -8.24
N LEU A 17 6.65 -10.74 -8.72
CA LEU A 17 5.34 -10.19 -9.09
C LEU A 17 4.81 -10.77 -10.41
N THR A 18 5.67 -11.01 -11.40
CA THR A 18 5.24 -11.55 -12.69
C THR A 18 5.10 -13.07 -12.69
N LYS A 19 5.40 -13.73 -11.56
CA LYS A 19 5.19 -15.17 -11.41
C LYS A 19 3.73 -15.51 -11.72
N ASN A 20 3.53 -16.60 -12.46
CA ASN A 20 2.21 -17.06 -12.90
C ASN A 20 1.39 -16.02 -13.69
N ASN A 21 2.05 -14.99 -14.26
CA ASN A 21 1.39 -13.85 -14.90
C ASN A 21 0.36 -13.15 -13.98
N GLN A 22 0.59 -13.14 -12.67
CA GLN A 22 -0.33 -12.49 -11.72
C GLN A 22 -0.29 -10.96 -11.89
N PHE A 23 0.91 -10.40 -12.05
CA PHE A 23 1.14 -9.00 -12.38
C PHE A 23 1.98 -8.86 -13.66
N GLY A 24 1.88 -7.71 -14.32
CA GLY A 24 2.73 -7.30 -15.42
C GLY A 24 3.28 -5.90 -15.20
N LEU A 25 4.49 -5.64 -15.68
CA LEU A 25 5.06 -4.28 -15.66
C LEU A 25 4.23 -3.37 -16.58
N ASP A 26 3.61 -2.34 -15.99
CA ASP A 26 2.77 -1.35 -16.68
C ASP A 26 3.63 -0.15 -17.12
N LYS A 27 4.47 0.37 -16.22
CA LYS A 27 5.30 1.55 -16.49
C LYS A 27 6.58 1.55 -15.66
N SER A 28 7.65 2.11 -16.22
CA SER A 28 8.85 2.47 -15.47
C SER A 28 9.29 3.90 -15.79
N PHE A 29 9.81 4.62 -14.78
CA PHE A 29 10.33 5.96 -14.94
C PHE A 29 11.25 6.33 -13.78
N ARG A 30 12.04 7.39 -13.94
CA ARG A 30 12.91 7.91 -12.88
C ARG A 30 12.38 9.22 -12.32
N LYS A 31 12.44 9.41 -11.01
CA LYS A 31 12.10 10.65 -10.31
C LYS A 31 13.19 10.98 -9.29
N GLY A 32 13.99 12.01 -9.56
CA GLY A 32 15.19 12.29 -8.78
C GLY A 32 16.16 11.12 -8.84
N ASP A 33 16.53 10.60 -7.66
CA ASP A 33 17.45 9.47 -7.51
C ASP A 33 16.74 8.11 -7.36
N THR A 34 15.43 8.07 -7.57
CA THR A 34 14.63 6.85 -7.49
C THR A 34 14.18 6.40 -8.87
N ASP A 35 14.52 5.17 -9.24
CA ASP A 35 13.87 4.45 -10.33
C ASP A 35 12.57 3.84 -9.80
N ILE A 36 11.48 4.02 -10.53
CA ILE A 36 10.13 3.61 -10.13
C ILE A 36 9.57 2.66 -11.17
N GLU A 37 9.02 1.55 -10.70
CA GLU A 37 8.30 0.59 -11.52
C GLU A 37 6.87 0.44 -11.00
N ILE A 38 5.91 0.37 -11.91
CA ILE A 38 4.50 0.15 -11.62
C ILE A 38 4.12 -1.18 -12.24
N TYR A 39 3.63 -2.10 -11.43
CA TYR A 39 3.12 -3.41 -11.82
C TYR A 39 1.62 -3.43 -11.64
N ARG A 40 0.89 -3.87 -12.67
CA ARG A 40 -0.58 -3.98 -12.65
C ARG A 40 -1.00 -5.43 -12.58
N GLN A 41 -2.00 -5.72 -11.76
CA GLN A 41 -2.58 -7.04 -11.67
C GLN A 41 -3.26 -7.41 -13.00
N LEU A 42 -2.97 -8.60 -13.52
CA LEU A 42 -3.51 -9.09 -14.79
C LEU A 42 -4.69 -10.03 -14.61
N ILE A 43 -4.76 -10.72 -13.47
CA ILE A 43 -5.79 -11.72 -13.14
C ILE A 43 -6.48 -11.35 -11.84
N GLY A 44 -7.81 -11.26 -11.84
CA GLY A 44 -8.59 -10.85 -10.67
C GLY A 44 -8.93 -9.36 -10.70
N ASP A 45 -8.62 -8.64 -9.63
CA ASP A 45 -8.86 -7.19 -9.54
C ASP A 45 -7.79 -6.40 -10.32
N THR A 46 -8.06 -6.09 -11.58
CA THR A 46 -7.12 -5.40 -12.49
C THR A 46 -6.90 -3.92 -12.17
N GLU A 47 -7.60 -3.40 -11.16
CA GLU A 47 -7.40 -2.06 -10.61
C GLU A 47 -6.27 -2.02 -9.57
N THR A 48 -5.83 -3.17 -9.06
CA THR A 48 -4.71 -3.26 -8.12
C THR A 48 -3.37 -3.05 -8.82
N THR A 49 -2.53 -2.18 -8.25
CA THR A 49 -1.16 -1.95 -8.72
C THR A 49 -0.15 -1.95 -7.58
N PHE A 50 1.05 -2.44 -7.85
CA PHE A 50 2.22 -2.21 -7.01
C PHE A 50 3.06 -1.09 -7.60
N GLN A 51 3.46 -0.13 -6.78
CA GLN A 51 4.48 0.85 -7.11
C GLN A 51 5.73 0.57 -6.28
N VAL A 52 6.85 0.38 -6.96
CA VAL A 52 8.11 -0.03 -6.33
C VAL A 52 9.18 1.01 -6.62
N GLY A 53 9.91 1.42 -5.59
CA GLY A 53 10.96 2.44 -5.69
C GLY A 53 12.33 1.85 -5.38
N TYR A 54 13.30 2.09 -6.26
CA TYR A 54 14.69 1.67 -6.11
C TYR A 54 15.60 2.91 -6.11
N LEU A 55 16.45 3.04 -5.10
CA LEU A 55 17.50 4.07 -5.07
C LEU A 55 18.61 3.72 -6.07
N SER A 56 19.37 4.74 -6.49
CA SER A 56 20.47 4.60 -7.45
C SER A 56 21.59 3.63 -7.02
N ASP A 57 21.66 3.25 -5.75
CA ASP A 57 22.60 2.28 -5.20
C ASP A 57 21.95 0.91 -4.94
N ASP A 58 20.90 0.57 -5.70
CA ASP A 58 20.17 -0.70 -5.67
C ASP A 58 19.53 -1.04 -4.31
N ARG A 59 19.14 -0.03 -3.53
CA ARG A 59 18.30 -0.22 -2.32
C ARG A 59 16.82 -0.09 -2.66
N LEU A 60 15.98 -0.94 -2.05
CA LEU A 60 14.52 -0.85 -2.15
C LEU A 60 14.02 0.19 -1.14
N ILE A 61 13.48 1.32 -1.61
CA ILE A 61 13.03 2.41 -0.74
C ILE A 61 11.55 2.31 -0.35
N TYR A 62 10.72 1.71 -1.21
CA TYR A 62 9.33 1.41 -0.87
C TYR A 62 8.75 0.34 -1.80
N LEU A 63 7.72 -0.35 -1.31
CA LEU A 63 6.83 -1.21 -2.07
C LEU A 63 5.39 -0.89 -1.62
N HIS A 64 4.67 -0.16 -2.46
CA HIS A 64 3.32 0.31 -2.13
C HIS A 64 2.28 -0.41 -2.98
N THR A 65 1.12 -0.69 -2.42
CA THR A 65 -0.02 -1.25 -3.14
C THR A 65 -1.16 -0.25 -3.20
N PHE A 66 -1.79 -0.13 -4.37
CA PHE A 66 -2.87 0.81 -4.63
C PHE A 66 -4.07 0.11 -5.25
N ASN A 67 -5.27 0.48 -4.81
CA ASN A 67 -6.54 0.13 -5.44
C ASN A 67 -7.55 1.26 -5.24
N ASP A 68 -8.28 1.66 -6.28
CA ASP A 68 -9.22 2.80 -6.21
C ASP A 68 -10.39 2.57 -5.23
N LYS A 69 -10.66 1.31 -4.87
CA LYS A 69 -11.65 0.94 -3.85
C LYS A 69 -11.18 1.23 -2.42
N THR A 70 -9.90 1.54 -2.20
CA THR A 70 -9.32 1.74 -0.86
C THR A 70 -8.58 3.09 -0.75
N PRO A 71 -9.29 4.23 -0.85
CA PRO A 71 -8.68 5.56 -0.91
C PRO A 71 -7.94 5.96 0.38
N GLY A 72 -8.36 5.46 1.53
CA GLY A 72 -7.71 5.65 2.82
C GLY A 72 -6.39 4.93 2.88
N LEU A 73 -6.36 3.65 2.47
CA LEU A 73 -5.11 2.91 2.32
C LEU A 73 -4.15 3.61 1.35
N ASN A 74 -4.63 4.02 0.17
CA ASN A 74 -3.82 4.74 -0.82
C ASN A 74 -3.19 6.01 -0.23
N LYS A 75 -3.88 6.70 0.68
CA LYS A 75 -3.38 7.89 1.37
C LYS A 75 -2.40 7.55 2.51
N ASN A 76 -2.47 6.35 3.07
CA ASN A 76 -1.53 5.85 4.09
C ASN A 76 -0.17 5.42 3.51
N GLN A 77 -0.04 5.21 2.20
CA GLN A 77 1.19 4.76 1.53
C GLN A 77 2.29 5.85 1.49
N ILE A 78 2.72 6.32 2.66
CA ILE A 78 3.77 7.34 2.84
C ILE A 78 5.04 6.76 3.47
N GLU A 79 5.01 5.48 3.87
CA GLU A 79 6.11 4.85 4.58
C GLU A 79 7.20 4.40 3.60
N TYR A 80 8.44 4.69 3.99
CA TYR A 80 9.65 4.26 3.30
C TYR A 80 10.33 3.21 4.15
N PHE A 81 10.95 2.24 3.49
CA PHE A 81 11.77 1.29 4.21
C PHE A 81 13.02 1.97 4.78
N ASN A 82 13.52 1.46 5.90
CA ASN A 82 14.84 1.72 6.44
C ASN A 82 15.68 0.44 6.44
N GLU A 83 16.99 0.60 6.51
CA GLU A 83 17.97 -0.49 6.42
C GLU A 83 17.72 -1.67 7.39
N HIS A 84 17.04 -1.41 8.51
CA HIS A 84 16.83 -2.38 9.60
C HIS A 84 15.37 -2.78 9.83
N ASP A 85 14.44 -2.47 8.92
CA ASP A 85 13.02 -2.80 9.14
C ASP A 85 12.76 -4.31 9.35
N PHE A 86 13.61 -5.17 8.78
CA PHE A 86 13.56 -6.61 8.99
C PHE A 86 14.61 -7.15 9.97
N ASN A 87 15.32 -6.27 10.69
CA ASN A 87 16.31 -6.64 11.71
C ASN A 87 15.73 -6.43 13.12
N SER A 88 15.61 -7.49 13.90
CA SER A 88 15.06 -7.43 15.26
C SER A 88 15.96 -6.72 16.28
N ASN A 89 17.25 -6.52 15.96
CA ASN A 89 18.23 -5.98 16.91
C ASN A 89 18.52 -4.48 16.71
N GLU A 90 18.11 -3.90 15.58
CA GLU A 90 18.42 -2.52 15.20
C GLU A 90 17.15 -1.85 14.69
N SER A 91 16.93 -0.58 15.05
CA SER A 91 15.65 0.11 14.78
C SER A 91 15.76 1.28 13.81
N TYR A 92 16.96 1.81 13.55
CA TYR A 92 17.17 2.97 12.67
C TYR A 92 18.44 2.83 11.85
N GLY A 93 18.33 3.04 10.54
CA GLY A 93 19.45 2.96 9.61
C GLY A 93 19.25 3.86 8.40
N ARG A 94 20.03 3.66 7.35
CA ARG A 94 19.90 4.47 6.13
C ARG A 94 18.56 4.18 5.41
N PRO A 95 18.02 5.12 4.62
CA PRO A 95 16.81 4.86 3.84
C PRO A 95 16.98 3.68 2.88
N GLY A 96 15.98 2.82 2.81
CA GLY A 96 15.89 1.69 1.91
C GLY A 96 16.66 0.44 2.34
N LEU A 97 16.15 -0.70 1.89
CA LEU A 97 16.67 -2.02 2.22
C LEU A 97 17.80 -2.41 1.28
N LYS A 98 18.90 -2.90 1.84
CA LYS A 98 19.93 -3.60 1.07
C LYS A 98 19.39 -4.94 0.57
N PHE A 99 19.92 -5.38 -0.56
CA PHE A 99 19.58 -6.68 -1.14
C PHE A 99 20.28 -7.82 -0.37
N THR A 100 19.72 -8.18 0.79
CA THR A 100 20.19 -9.27 1.64
C THR A 100 19.14 -10.36 1.70
N LYS A 101 19.53 -11.59 2.05
CA LYS A 101 18.61 -12.72 2.16
C LYS A 101 17.48 -12.44 3.18
N GLN A 102 17.83 -11.86 4.33
CA GLN A 102 16.87 -11.51 5.38
C GLN A 102 15.80 -10.52 4.88
N ASN A 103 16.23 -9.47 4.16
CA ASN A 103 15.28 -8.49 3.61
C ASN A 103 14.43 -9.10 2.48
N GLN A 104 15.02 -9.96 1.64
CA GLN A 104 14.27 -10.69 0.61
C GLN A 104 13.17 -11.56 1.23
N GLU A 105 13.49 -12.28 2.31
CA GLU A 105 12.52 -13.09 3.05
C GLU A 105 11.42 -12.22 3.67
N GLY A 106 11.77 -11.08 4.30
CA GLY A 106 10.79 -10.14 4.84
C GLY A 106 9.82 -9.61 3.78
N VAL A 107 10.33 -9.07 2.67
CA VAL A 107 9.50 -8.57 1.56
C VAL A 107 8.66 -9.68 0.93
N LEU A 108 9.21 -10.89 0.79
CA LEU A 108 8.48 -12.02 0.23
C LEU A 108 7.31 -12.46 1.13
N THR A 109 7.51 -12.44 2.44
CA THR A 109 6.46 -12.69 3.42
C THR A 109 5.35 -11.65 3.30
N GLU A 110 5.67 -10.36 3.29
CA GLU A 110 4.67 -9.29 3.11
C GLU A 110 3.88 -9.45 1.80
N LEU A 111 4.56 -9.77 0.70
CA LEU A 111 3.92 -10.00 -0.60
C LEU A 111 3.01 -11.24 -0.62
N HIS A 112 3.35 -12.30 0.11
CA HIS A 112 2.54 -13.53 0.18
C HIS A 112 1.39 -13.44 1.18
N GLU A 113 1.61 -12.79 2.32
CA GLU A 113 0.57 -12.59 3.32
C GLU A 113 -0.43 -11.55 2.84
N GLY A 114 0.03 -10.51 2.14
CA GLY A 114 -0.83 -9.43 1.71
C GLY A 114 -1.23 -8.51 2.86
N LEU A 115 -2.43 -7.93 2.79
CA LEU A 115 -2.90 -6.99 3.82
C LEU A 115 -4.19 -7.47 4.47
N ASP A 116 -4.16 -7.62 5.79
CA ASP A 116 -5.33 -7.93 6.60
C ASP A 116 -5.90 -6.65 7.23
N GLY A 117 -7.23 -6.52 7.20
CA GLY A 117 -7.93 -5.36 7.74
C GLY A 117 -9.18 -5.00 6.96
N GLN A 118 -9.67 -3.80 7.21
CA GLN A 118 -10.92 -3.29 6.66
C GLN A 118 -10.81 -1.80 6.35
N GLU A 119 -11.42 -1.37 5.25
CA GLU A 119 -11.69 0.04 5.00
C GLU A 119 -13.19 0.29 4.88
N VAL A 120 -13.70 1.25 5.66
CA VAL A 120 -15.08 1.74 5.56
C VAL A 120 -15.07 3.15 4.99
N ILE A 121 -15.75 3.34 3.87
CA ILE A 121 -15.81 4.59 3.13
C ILE A 121 -17.16 5.25 3.32
N PHE A 122 -17.14 6.56 3.59
CA PHE A 122 -18.33 7.36 3.84
C PHE A 122 -18.52 8.39 2.74
N TYR A 123 -19.67 8.33 2.07
CA TYR A 123 -20.09 9.28 1.05
C TYR A 123 -21.18 10.19 1.58
N LYS A 124 -21.02 11.49 1.35
CA LYS A 124 -22.02 12.52 1.67
C LYS A 124 -22.52 13.12 0.38
N ASN A 125 -23.81 12.97 0.09
CA ASN A 125 -24.42 13.45 -1.16
C ASN A 125 -23.67 12.95 -2.42
N GLY A 126 -23.26 11.68 -2.42
CA GLY A 126 -22.50 11.07 -3.52
C GLY A 126 -21.02 11.47 -3.61
N VAL A 127 -20.52 12.31 -2.70
CA VAL A 127 -19.12 12.75 -2.66
C VAL A 127 -18.37 12.03 -1.55
N LEU A 128 -17.16 11.54 -1.86
CA LEU A 128 -16.27 10.92 -0.86
C LEU A 128 -15.94 11.92 0.25
N SER A 129 -16.38 11.62 1.47
CA SER A 129 -16.20 12.49 2.63
C SER A 129 -14.95 12.11 3.41
N HIS A 130 -14.93 10.87 3.90
CA HIS A 130 -13.85 10.30 4.67
C HIS A 130 -13.85 8.78 4.53
N SER A 131 -12.75 8.14 4.90
CA SER A 131 -12.70 6.70 5.13
C SER A 131 -12.04 6.38 6.46
N LYS A 132 -12.47 5.28 7.07
CA LYS A 132 -11.86 4.70 8.26
C LYS A 132 -11.12 3.45 7.85
N LEU A 133 -9.80 3.50 7.95
CA LEU A 133 -8.91 2.38 7.68
C LEU A 133 -8.59 1.67 8.99
N SER A 134 -8.67 0.35 9.01
CA SER A 134 -8.25 -0.50 10.13
C SER A 134 -7.32 -1.59 9.59
N ILE A 135 -6.06 -1.61 9.98
CA ILE A 135 -5.06 -2.62 9.57
C ILE A 135 -4.76 -3.53 10.77
N LEU A 136 -4.71 -4.84 10.53
CA LEU A 136 -4.30 -5.84 11.52
C LEU A 136 -2.86 -6.24 11.25
N TYR A 137 -1.97 -6.03 12.23
CA TYR A 137 -0.54 -6.39 12.10
C TYR A 137 -0.22 -7.78 12.63
N ASP A 138 -1.07 -8.30 13.52
CA ASP A 138 -0.90 -9.62 14.10
C ASP A 138 -2.28 -10.20 14.43
N ASN A 139 -2.48 -11.43 13.98
CA ASN A 139 -3.71 -12.19 14.18
C ASN A 139 -3.88 -12.64 15.65
N GLU A 140 -2.80 -12.64 16.45
CA GLU A 140 -2.81 -13.14 17.83
C GLU A 140 -2.95 -12.04 18.89
N THR A 141 -2.42 -10.83 18.66
CA THR A 141 -2.29 -9.82 19.73
C THR A 141 -3.28 -8.65 19.67
N SER A 142 -4.26 -8.65 18.76
CA SER A 142 -5.26 -7.57 18.60
C SER A 142 -4.67 -6.18 18.33
N ASN A 143 -3.39 -6.10 17.99
CA ASN A 143 -2.72 -4.88 17.58
C ASN A 143 -3.28 -4.45 16.22
N SER A 144 -4.09 -3.40 16.25
CA SER A 144 -4.71 -2.81 15.09
C SER A 144 -4.37 -1.33 15.01
N PHE A 145 -3.99 -0.87 13.83
CA PHE A 145 -3.97 0.56 13.53
C PHE A 145 -5.33 0.94 13.00
N SER A 146 -5.93 2.01 13.53
CA SER A 146 -7.13 2.60 12.96
C SER A 146 -6.97 4.10 12.79
N HIS A 147 -7.27 4.58 11.59
CA HIS A 147 -7.17 6.00 11.27
C HIS A 147 -8.28 6.45 10.33
N THR A 148 -8.74 7.69 10.52
CA THR A 148 -9.77 8.31 9.66
C THR A 148 -9.14 9.32 8.72
N TYR A 149 -9.21 9.04 7.42
CA TYR A 149 -8.74 9.94 6.38
C TYR A 149 -9.88 10.79 5.86
N HIS A 150 -9.79 12.11 6.01
CA HIS A 150 -10.75 13.06 5.42
C HIS A 150 -10.30 13.49 4.02
N PHE A 151 -11.25 13.52 3.07
CA PHE A 151 -11.02 13.87 1.66
C PHE A 151 -11.70 15.19 1.24
N GLU A 152 -12.66 15.70 2.02
CA GLU A 152 -13.27 16.99 1.75
C GLU A 152 -12.25 18.13 1.89
N LYS A 153 -12.01 18.88 0.80
CA LYS A 153 -11.40 20.21 0.89
C LYS A 153 -12.47 21.17 1.43
N VAL A 154 -12.50 21.31 2.76
CA VAL A 154 -13.50 22.17 3.41
C VAL A 154 -13.18 23.64 3.11
N THR A 155 -13.75 24.16 2.03
CA THR A 155 -13.66 25.59 1.69
C THR A 155 -14.57 26.37 2.65
N ILE A 156 -14.15 27.55 3.10
CA ILE A 156 -14.86 28.40 4.09
C ILE A 156 -16.35 28.61 3.72
N TRP A 157 -16.65 28.72 2.42
CA TRP A 157 -18.02 28.84 1.89
C TRP A 157 -18.89 27.60 2.09
N ALA A 158 -18.31 26.40 2.05
CA ALA A 158 -19.05 25.15 2.29
C ALA A 158 -19.47 25.01 3.76
N ARG A 159 -18.64 25.52 4.70
CA ARG A 159 -19.00 25.60 6.14
C ARG A 159 -20.17 26.53 6.40
N LEU A 160 -20.19 27.70 5.74
CA LEU A 160 -21.28 28.67 5.84
C LEU A 160 -22.59 28.11 5.26
N LYS A 161 -22.54 27.43 4.11
CA LYS A 161 -23.74 26.86 3.46
C LYS A 161 -24.36 25.70 4.26
N ASN A 162 -23.53 24.90 4.93
CA ASN A 162 -23.99 23.79 5.79
C ASN A 162 -24.65 24.25 7.10
N MET A 163 -24.42 25.50 7.56
CA MET A 163 -25.14 26.06 8.72
C MET A 163 -26.61 26.39 8.40
N PHE A 164 -26.94 26.67 7.14
CA PHE A 164 -28.31 27.03 6.73
C PHE A 164 -29.15 25.83 6.28
N ASN A 165 -28.52 24.71 5.90
CA ASN A 165 -29.22 23.50 5.50
C ASN A 165 -29.19 22.45 6.62
N LYS A 166 -30.29 22.37 7.39
CA LYS A 166 -30.65 21.19 8.20
C LYS A 166 -31.06 20.04 7.27
N GLN A 167 -30.13 19.47 6.52
CA GLN A 167 -30.34 18.14 5.91
C GLN A 167 -29.81 17.08 6.87
N MET A 168 -30.62 16.06 7.15
CA MET A 168 -30.19 14.87 7.88
C MET A 168 -28.95 14.30 7.19
N ASN A 169 -27.84 14.28 7.92
CA ASN A 169 -26.53 13.80 7.44
C ASN A 169 -26.56 12.27 7.35
N ASN A 170 -27.26 11.71 6.38
CA ASN A 170 -27.16 10.28 6.10
C ASN A 170 -25.95 10.06 5.20
N TYR A 171 -24.95 9.36 5.72
CA TYR A 171 -23.84 8.88 4.92
C TYR A 171 -24.25 7.58 4.23
N GLU A 172 -23.88 7.44 2.96
CA GLU A 172 -23.82 6.14 2.30
C GLU A 172 -22.45 5.51 2.66
N THR A 173 -22.45 4.25 3.08
CA THR A 173 -21.24 3.54 3.49
C THR A 173 -20.92 2.38 2.57
N LYS A 174 -19.65 2.23 2.20
CA LYS A 174 -19.11 1.03 1.53
C LYS A 174 -18.01 0.43 2.37
N GLU A 175 -18.01 -0.89 2.50
CA GLU A 175 -17.07 -1.63 3.33
C GLU A 175 -16.27 -2.58 2.44
N PHE A 176 -14.95 -2.58 2.64
CA PHE A 176 -14.02 -3.42 1.90
C PHE A 176 -13.14 -4.20 2.88
N ASP A 177 -13.11 -5.51 2.67
CA ASP A 177 -12.16 -6.42 3.30
C ASP A 177 -10.83 -6.34 2.53
N LEU A 178 -9.78 -5.89 3.19
CA LEU A 178 -8.47 -5.68 2.55
C LEU A 178 -7.87 -7.01 2.09
N LYS A 179 -8.14 -8.12 2.76
CA LYS A 179 -7.61 -9.44 2.38
C LYS A 179 -8.21 -9.95 1.08
N GLN A 180 -9.45 -9.55 0.77
CA GLN A 180 -10.10 -9.91 -0.50
C GLN A 180 -9.49 -9.16 -1.69
N ILE A 181 -9.00 -7.94 -1.47
CA ILE A 181 -8.38 -7.09 -2.51
C ILE A 181 -6.88 -7.39 -2.62
N PHE A 182 -6.21 -7.53 -1.48
CA PHE A 182 -4.76 -7.65 -1.35
C PHE A 182 -4.36 -8.99 -0.74
N GLY A 183 -5.00 -10.09 -1.17
CA GLY A 183 -4.84 -11.44 -0.62
C GLY A 183 -3.48 -12.13 -0.80
N GLY A 184 -2.45 -11.36 -1.13
CA GLY A 184 -1.09 -11.83 -1.37
C GLY A 184 -0.90 -12.56 -2.71
N LEU A 185 0.37 -12.85 -3.01
CA LEU A 185 0.78 -13.63 -4.18
C LEU A 185 0.57 -15.13 -3.95
N LYS A 186 0.15 -15.87 -4.98
CA LYS A 186 -0.10 -17.32 -4.93
C LYS A 186 0.96 -18.14 -5.68
#